data_AF-A0A9P1AXI3-F1
#
_entry.id   AF-A0A9P1AXI3-F1
#
_cell.length_a   1.000
_cell.length_b   1.000
_cell.length_c   1.000
_cell.angle_alpha   90.00
_cell.angle_beta   90.00
_cell.angle_gamma   90.00
#
_symmetry.space_group_name_H-M   'P 1'
#
loop_
_entity.id
_entity.type
_entity.pdbx_description
1 polymer ?
#
loop_
_entity_poly.entity_id
_entity_poly.type
_entity_poly.pdbx_seq_one_letter_code
_entity_poly.pdbx_strand_id
1 'polypeptide(L)'
;MADMISYITRFKVRFETEISKLETHPLPQAALHNLQITRARRVVDAVNVILKMGPRAIAIDHRKFEDTRAIIFNNTAAFSCTQRLIRDGAINPPRMVPQHLLPPMRRR
;
A
#
# COMPACT_ATOMS: atom_id res chain seq x y z
N MET A 1 -2.60 26.48 7.65
CA MET A 1 -3.21 25.29 8.31
C MET A 1 -4.24 24.57 7.44
N ALA A 2 -5.11 25.26 6.68
CA ALA A 2 -6.05 24.63 5.73
C ALA A 2 -5.35 23.69 4.73
N ASP A 3 -4.15 24.06 4.29
CA ASP A 3 -3.35 23.29 3.33
C ASP A 3 -2.97 21.88 3.81
N MET A 4 -2.67 21.71 5.10
CA MET A 4 -2.24 20.41 5.64
C MET A 4 -3.39 19.41 5.76
N ILE A 5 -4.57 19.86 6.23
CA ILE A 5 -5.75 19.00 6.33
C ILE A 5 -6.22 18.59 4.93
N SER A 6 -6.24 19.53 3.98
CA SER A 6 -6.56 19.22 2.58
C SER A 6 -5.55 18.24 1.98
N TYR A 7 -4.25 18.43 2.23
CA TYR A 7 -3.20 17.53 1.77
C TYR A 7 -3.37 16.11 2.33
N ILE A 8 -3.59 15.98 3.63
CA ILE A 8 -3.78 14.69 4.32
C ILE A 8 -5.08 13.99 3.87
N THR A 9 -6.15 14.75 3.61
CA THR A 9 -7.42 14.21 3.10
C THR A 9 -7.26 13.54 1.74
N ARG A 10 -6.35 14.01 0.88
CA ARG A 10 -6.06 13.37 -0.42
C ARG A 10 -5.57 11.93 -0.26
N PHE A 11 -4.82 11.63 0.80
CA PHE A 11 -4.37 10.26 1.08
C PHE A 11 -5.55 9.35 1.40
N LYS A 12 -6.50 9.81 2.21
CA LYS A 12 -7.70 9.03 2.53
C LYS A 12 -8.47 8.64 1.28
N VAL A 13 -8.88 9.63 0.47
CA VAL A 13 -9.64 9.38 -0.76
C VAL A 13 -8.90 8.43 -1.70
N ARG A 14 -7.59 8.65 -1.88
CA ARG A 14 -6.75 7.78 -2.70
C ARG A 14 -6.75 6.34 -2.17
N PHE A 15 -6.48 6.14 -0.88
CA PHE A 15 -6.33 4.79 -0.34
C PHE A 15 -7.67 4.07 -0.15
N GLU A 16 -8.77 4.76 0.09
CA GLU A 16 -10.12 4.19 0.01
C GLU A 16 -10.40 3.65 -1.40
N THR A 17 -10.01 4.41 -2.43
CA THR A 17 -10.12 3.96 -3.83
C THR A 17 -9.24 2.74 -4.09
N GLU A 18 -7.99 2.74 -3.60
CA GLU A 18 -7.09 1.58 -3.78
C GLU A 18 -7.56 0.33 -3.02
N ILE A 19 -8.18 0.48 -1.84
CA ILE A 19 -8.81 -0.64 -1.12
C ILE A 19 -9.94 -1.23 -1.97
N SER A 20 -10.84 -0.39 -2.46
CA SER A 20 -11.95 -0.83 -3.32
C SER A 20 -11.46 -1.54 -4.58
N LYS A 21 -10.38 -1.03 -5.22
CA LYS A 21 -9.74 -1.71 -6.36
C LYS A 21 -9.20 -3.09 -5.98
N LEU A 22 -8.53 -3.22 -4.84
CA LEU A 22 -7.99 -4.50 -4.40
C LEU A 22 -9.11 -5.48 -4.06
N GLU A 23 -10.17 -5.04 -3.39
CA GLU A 23 -11.33 -5.87 -3.03
C GLU A 23 -12.10 -6.35 -4.27
N THR A 24 -12.19 -5.53 -5.32
CA THR A 24 -12.82 -5.91 -6.60
C THR A 24 -11.91 -6.74 -7.50
N HIS A 25 -10.60 -6.48 -7.47
CA HIS A 25 -9.58 -7.12 -8.29
C HIS A 25 -8.45 -7.64 -7.39
N PRO A 26 -8.63 -8.82 -6.78
CA PRO A 26 -7.63 -9.37 -5.87
C PRO A 26 -6.33 -9.70 -6.61
N LEU A 27 -5.20 -9.55 -5.91
CA LEU A 27 -3.90 -9.90 -6.49
C LEU A 27 -3.76 -11.43 -6.53
N PRO A 28 -3.05 -11.99 -7.53
CA PRO A 28 -2.88 -13.45 -7.66
C PRO A 28 -2.26 -14.11 -6.42
N GLN A 29 -1.38 -13.39 -5.70
CA GLN A 29 -0.75 -13.88 -4.49
C GLN A 29 -1.49 -13.36 -3.25
N ALA A 30 -2.16 -14.26 -2.52
CA ALA A 30 -2.97 -13.91 -1.35
C ALA A 30 -2.20 -13.16 -0.24
N ALA A 31 -0.96 -13.56 0.04
CA ALA A 31 -0.12 -12.89 1.03
C ALA A 31 0.20 -11.44 0.64
N LEU A 32 0.50 -11.22 -0.65
CA LEU A 32 0.76 -9.89 -1.20
C LEU A 32 -0.49 -9.02 -1.20
N HIS A 33 -1.63 -9.62 -1.58
CA HIS A 33 -2.94 -8.98 -1.54
C HIS A 33 -3.28 -8.47 -0.13
N ASN A 34 -3.21 -9.37 0.86
CA ASN A 34 -3.48 -9.03 2.26
C ASN A 34 -2.54 -7.93 2.75
N LEU A 35 -1.24 -8.02 2.42
CA LEU A 35 -0.26 -7.01 2.78
C LEU A 35 -0.60 -5.62 2.18
N GLN A 36 -1.00 -5.56 0.91
CA GLN A 36 -1.38 -4.30 0.26
C GLN A 36 -2.65 -3.71 0.88
N ILE A 37 -3.68 -4.51 1.12
CA ILE A 37 -4.91 -4.06 1.78
C ILE A 37 -4.61 -3.55 3.19
N THR A 38 -3.83 -4.28 3.99
CA THR A 38 -3.47 -3.85 5.36
C THR A 38 -2.73 -2.53 5.35
N ARG A 39 -1.76 -2.34 4.44
CA ARG A 39 -1.03 -1.07 4.30
C ARG A 39 -1.95 0.09 3.92
N ALA A 40 -2.86 -0.15 2.97
CA ALA A 40 -3.83 0.86 2.55
C ALA A 40 -4.77 1.27 3.70
N ARG A 41 -5.30 0.29 4.44
CA ARG A 41 -6.15 0.53 5.62
C ARG A 41 -5.41 1.32 6.70
N ARG A 42 -4.15 0.99 6.98
CA ARG A 42 -3.31 1.74 7.93
C ARG A 42 -3.15 3.22 7.55
N VAL A 43 -3.06 3.53 6.26
CA VAL A 43 -3.02 4.94 5.81
C VAL A 43 -4.35 5.62 6.10
N VAL A 44 -5.48 4.99 5.75
CA VAL A 44 -6.82 5.55 6.00
C VAL A 44 -7.06 5.78 7.50
N ASP A 45 -6.70 4.81 8.34
CA ASP A 45 -6.82 4.91 9.79
C ASP A 45 -5.98 6.06 10.35
N ALA A 46 -4.72 6.17 9.93
CA ALA A 46 -3.82 7.24 10.35
C ALA A 46 -4.34 8.63 9.90
N VAL A 47 -4.85 8.73 8.68
CA VAL A 47 -5.48 9.98 8.20
C VAL A 47 -6.70 10.31 9.07
N ASN A 48 -7.57 9.35 9.36
CA ASN A 48 -8.74 9.57 10.22
C ASN A 48 -8.35 10.02 11.63
N VAL A 49 -7.24 9.53 12.19
CA VAL A 49 -6.70 10.02 13.47
C VAL A 49 -6.32 11.49 13.37
N ILE A 50 -5.57 11.90 12.35
CA ILE A 50 -5.18 13.32 12.17
C ILE A 50 -6.41 14.21 11.97
N LEU A 51 -7.40 13.77 11.17
CA LEU A 51 -8.63 14.51 10.96
C LEU A 51 -9.41 14.70 12.27
N LYS A 52 -9.46 13.69 13.14
CA LYS A 52 -10.09 13.78 14.47
C LYS A 52 -9.34 14.72 15.41
N MET A 53 -8.02 14.83 15.29
CA MET A 53 -7.23 15.81 16.06
C MET A 53 -7.52 17.27 15.62
N GLY A 54 -8.10 17.45 14.43
CA GLY A 54 -8.53 18.76 13.93
C GLY A 54 -7.39 19.64 13.40
N PRO A 55 -7.71 20.88 12.97
CA PRO A 55 -6.76 21.75 12.27
C PRO A 55 -5.59 22.23 13.14
N ARG A 56 -5.70 22.10 14.47
CA ARG A 56 -4.64 22.42 15.44
C ARG A 56 -3.92 21.18 15.97
N ALA A 57 -4.02 20.03 15.30
CA ALA A 57 -3.43 18.76 15.72
C ALA A 57 -1.97 18.87 16.19
N ILE A 58 -1.14 19.59 15.42
CA ILE A 58 0.28 19.83 15.73
C ILE A 58 0.46 20.56 17.07
N ALA A 59 -0.40 21.54 17.37
CA ALA A 59 -0.33 22.34 18.58
C ALA A 59 -0.93 21.61 19.80
N ILE A 60 -1.82 20.64 19.58
CA ILE A 60 -2.44 19.84 20.64
C ILE A 60 -1.48 18.74 21.10
N ASP A 61 -0.93 17.98 20.15
CA ASP A 61 0.00 16.88 20.44
C ASP A 61 0.92 16.66 19.23
N HIS A 62 2.04 17.37 19.22
CA HIS A 62 3.03 17.32 18.14
C HIS A 62 3.60 15.92 17.96
N ARG A 63 3.90 15.20 19.05
CA ARG A 63 4.51 13.88 18.99
C ARG A 63 3.57 12.88 18.33
N LYS A 64 2.32 12.83 18.80
CA LYS A 64 1.30 11.95 18.21
C LYS A 64 1.01 12.31 16.76
N PHE A 65 1.02 13.59 16.42
CA PHE A 65 0.88 14.03 15.04
C PHE A 65 2.00 13.49 14.14
N GLU A 66 3.27 13.68 14.51
CA GLU A 66 4.40 13.21 13.71
C GLU A 66 4.47 11.68 13.64
N ASP A 67 4.17 10.97 14.73
CA ASP A 67 4.09 9.50 14.72
C ASP A 67 3.02 9.00 13.73
N THR A 68 1.85 9.64 13.75
CA THR A 68 0.74 9.31 12.84
C THR A 68 1.08 9.66 11.39
N ARG A 69 1.74 10.81 11.18
CA ARG A 69 2.22 11.26 9.88
C ARG A 69 3.27 10.30 9.30
N ALA A 70 4.17 9.76 10.13
CA ALA A 70 5.13 8.75 9.72
C ALA A 70 4.45 7.46 9.24
N ILE A 71 3.37 7.02 9.90
CA ILE A 71 2.57 5.86 9.46
C ILE A 71 2.04 6.09 8.04
N ILE A 72 1.50 7.27 7.74
CA ILE A 72 0.99 7.62 6.41
C ILE A 72 2.09 7.49 5.36
N PHE A 73 3.23 8.13 5.58
CA PHE A 73 4.32 8.15 4.60
C PHE A 73 4.96 6.79 4.39
N ASN A 74 5.26 6.06 5.47
CA ASN A 74 5.91 4.75 5.38
C ASN A 74 5.03 3.73 4.66
N ASN A 75 3.73 3.69 4.97
CA ASN A 75 2.82 2.77 4.30
C ASN A 75 2.55 3.20 2.86
N THR A 76 2.50 4.51 2.56
CA THR A 76 2.34 5.00 1.18
C THR A 76 3.56 4.63 0.31
N ALA A 77 4.77 4.83 0.83
CA ALA A 77 6.00 4.48 0.13
C ALA A 77 6.10 2.97 -0.12
N ALA A 78 5.84 2.15 0.91
CA ALA A 78 5.87 0.70 0.79
C ALA A 78 4.80 0.16 -0.18
N PHE A 79 3.59 0.71 -0.13
CA PHE A 79 2.51 0.37 -1.06
C PHE A 79 2.92 0.70 -2.51
N SER A 80 3.38 1.93 -2.75
CA SER A 80 3.80 2.39 -4.09
C SER A 80 4.97 1.57 -4.64
N CYS A 81 5.94 1.22 -3.79
CA CYS A 81 7.05 0.35 -4.16
C CYS A 81 6.56 -1.02 -4.63
N THR A 82 5.63 -1.61 -3.87
CA THR A 82 5.06 -2.92 -4.22
C THR A 82 4.28 -2.86 -5.53
N GLN A 83 3.47 -1.81 -5.74
CA GLN A 83 2.75 -1.63 -7.01
C GLN A 83 3.69 -1.53 -8.20
N ARG A 84 4.84 -0.84 -8.07
CA ARG A 84 5.87 -0.81 -9.12
C ARG A 84 6.42 -2.20 -9.39
N LEU A 85 6.81 -2.93 -8.36
CA LEU A 85 7.35 -4.27 -8.50
C LEU A 85 6.35 -5.26 -9.15
N ILE A 86 5.05 -5.14 -8.85
CA ILE A 86 4.00 -5.91 -9.51
C ILE A 86 3.93 -5.55 -11.00
N ARG A 87 3.88 -4.25 -11.32
CA ARG A 87 3.79 -3.75 -12.70
C ARG A 87 5.01 -4.14 -13.53
N ASP A 88 6.19 -4.07 -12.93
CA ASP A 88 7.46 -4.36 -13.59
C ASP A 88 7.71 -5.90 -13.66
N GLY A 89 6.77 -6.70 -13.15
CA GLY A 89 6.80 -8.16 -13.23
C GLY A 89 7.77 -8.85 -12.25
N ALA A 90 8.41 -8.09 -11.36
CA ALA A 90 9.39 -8.60 -10.41
C ALA A 90 8.79 -9.49 -9.30
N ILE A 91 7.47 -9.44 -9.09
CA ILE A 91 6.75 -10.28 -8.12
C ILE A 91 5.80 -11.27 -8.82
N ASN A 92 5.85 -11.38 -10.15
CA ASN A 92 5.11 -12.45 -10.81
C ASN A 92 5.78 -13.80 -10.51
N PRO A 93 4.99 -14.87 -10.26
CA PRO A 93 5.56 -16.22 -10.20
C PRO A 93 6.34 -16.49 -11.50
N PRO A 94 7.43 -17.28 -11.46
CA PRO A 94 8.16 -17.62 -12.67
C PRO A 94 7.17 -18.17 -13.68
N ARG A 95 7.12 -17.59 -14.89
CA ARG A 95 6.40 -18.21 -16.00
C ARG A 95 6.92 -19.63 -16.09
N MET A 96 6.11 -20.62 -15.73
CA MET A 96 6.48 -22.02 -15.89
C MET A 96 6.82 -22.19 -17.36
N VAL A 97 8.10 -22.43 -17.66
CA VAL A 97 8.51 -22.77 -19.01
C VAL A 97 7.76 -24.05 -19.35
N PRO A 98 6.99 -24.12 -20.45
CA PRO A 98 6.34 -25.36 -20.85
C PRO A 98 7.38 -26.48 -20.86
N GLN A 99 7.11 -27.60 -20.17
CA GLN A 99 8.04 -28.75 -20.08
C GLN A 99 8.49 -29.24 -21.46
N HIS A 100 7.74 -28.94 -22.51
CA HIS A 100 8.07 -29.24 -23.90
C HIS A 100 9.30 -28.51 -24.46
N LEU A 101 9.81 -27.48 -23.78
CA LEU A 101 11.05 -26.77 -24.13
C LEU A 101 12.27 -27.23 -23.33
N LEU A 102 12.10 -28.15 -22.38
CA LEU A 102 13.22 -28.68 -21.60
C LEU A 102 13.87 -29.84 -22.38
N PRO A 103 15.18 -29.81 -22.63
CA PRO A 103 15.87 -30.93 -23.27
C PRO A 103 15.72 -32.19 -22.40
N PRO A 104 15.59 -33.39 -23.01
CA PRO A 104 15.41 -34.62 -22.27
C PRO A 104 16.58 -34.83 -21.31
N MET A 105 16.28 -35.01 -20.02
CA MET A 105 17.27 -35.35 -19.01
C MET A 105 17.94 -36.67 -19.39
N ARG A 106 19.20 -36.62 -19.80
CA ARG A 106 20.03 -37.82 -19.94
C ARG A 106 20.21 -38.45 -18.55
N ARG A 107 19.59 -39.60 -18.33
CA ARG A 107 19.89 -40.48 -17.19
C ARG A 107 21.30 -41.02 -17.39
N ARG A 108 22.19 -40.74 -16.44
CA ARG A 108 23.48 -41.44 -16.28
C ARG A 108 23.28 -42.57 -15.30
#